data_AF-A0A7K2YEW9-F1
#
_entry.id   AF-A0A7K2YEW9-F1
#
_cell.length_a   1.000
_cell.length_b   1.000
_cell.length_c   1.000
_cell.angle_alpha   90.00
_cell.angle_beta   90.00
_cell.angle_gamma   90.00
#
_symmetry.space_group_name_H-M   'P 1'
#
loop_
_entity.id
_entity.type
_entity.pdbx_description
1 polymer ?
#
loop_
_entity_poly.entity_id
_entity_poly.type
_entity_poly.pdbx_seq_one_letter_code
_entity_poly.pdbx_strand_id
1 'polypeptide(L)'
;MATSHGHRLTPRFHLQNRSTPASRPAADNTARDVTTASSAIASVRADVAIAGLRIVLGFVFLWAFLDKAFGFGYATAGGKGWVDGGSPTQGFLSHVHVGPMAGWLRGWAGEPWADWLFMLGLLSVGVALILGVGIRLAALAGTAMMALMWIAEWPPAKHLDTGRATSSTNPFTDYHVVYATSLIALAAIAVGSRLGLGAVWARLPIVRRNRWLL
;
A
#
# COMPACT_ATOMS: atom_id res chain seq x y z
N MET A 1 -32.76 -90.91 -45.80
CA MET A 1 -32.70 -89.80 -46.78
C MET A 1 -32.45 -88.51 -45.98
N ALA A 2 -31.42 -87.73 -46.35
CA ALA A 2 -31.09 -86.35 -45.91
C ALA A 2 -30.55 -86.15 -44.46
N THR A 3 -29.22 -86.04 -44.23
CA THR A 3 -28.29 -84.85 -44.26
C THR A 3 -28.22 -84.09 -42.91
N SER A 4 -27.07 -84.13 -42.21
CA SER A 4 -26.06 -83.05 -42.00
C SER A 4 -26.59 -81.82 -41.22
N HIS A 5 -25.92 -81.16 -40.28
CA HIS A 5 -24.54 -80.69 -40.19
C HIS A 5 -24.18 -80.34 -38.72
N GLY A 6 -22.90 -80.40 -38.37
CA GLY A 6 -22.37 -79.89 -37.11
C GLY A 6 -22.08 -78.38 -37.15
N HIS A 7 -22.18 -77.74 -35.99
CA HIS A 7 -21.68 -76.38 -35.79
C HIS A 7 -20.62 -76.37 -34.67
N ARG A 8 -19.40 -76.02 -35.07
CA ARG A 8 -18.24 -75.77 -34.20
C ARG A 8 -18.42 -74.43 -33.47
N LEU A 9 -18.12 -74.42 -32.18
CA LEU A 9 -17.91 -73.23 -31.37
C LEU A 9 -16.58 -72.57 -31.78
N THR A 10 -16.59 -71.27 -32.05
CA THR A 10 -15.37 -70.45 -32.24
C THR A 10 -15.21 -69.53 -31.03
N PRO A 11 -14.05 -69.50 -30.36
CA PRO A 11 -13.75 -68.47 -29.37
C PRO A 11 -13.29 -67.20 -30.11
N ARG A 12 -14.04 -66.11 -29.96
CA ARG A 12 -13.62 -64.77 -30.39
C ARG A 12 -12.49 -64.29 -29.47
N PHE A 13 -11.26 -64.30 -29.96
CA PHE A 13 -10.16 -63.58 -29.33
C PHE A 13 -10.37 -62.07 -29.54
N HIS A 14 -10.75 -61.35 -28.49
CA HIS A 14 -10.69 -59.89 -28.44
C HIS A 14 -9.23 -59.46 -28.25
N LEU A 15 -8.60 -58.97 -29.32
CA LEU A 15 -7.34 -58.24 -29.24
C LEU A 15 -7.61 -56.89 -28.59
N GLN A 16 -7.23 -56.75 -27.31
CA GLN A 16 -7.20 -55.47 -26.61
C GLN A 16 -6.18 -54.56 -27.31
N ASN A 17 -6.66 -53.60 -28.08
CA ASN A 17 -5.82 -52.55 -28.66
C ASN A 17 -5.22 -51.72 -27.50
N ARG A 18 -4.01 -52.07 -27.06
CA ARG A 18 -3.21 -51.23 -26.15
C ARG A 18 -2.72 -50.04 -26.95
N SER A 19 -3.50 -48.97 -26.93
CA SER A 19 -3.03 -47.63 -27.25
C SER A 19 -1.89 -47.30 -26.27
N THR A 20 -0.65 -47.34 -26.75
CA THR A 20 0.49 -46.77 -26.05
C THR A 20 0.16 -45.29 -25.79
N PRO A 21 0.22 -44.79 -24.54
CA PRO A 21 0.13 -43.35 -24.33
C PRO A 21 1.37 -42.76 -24.98
N ALA A 22 1.17 -41.97 -26.05
CA ALA A 22 2.23 -41.19 -26.65
C ALA A 22 2.94 -40.42 -25.52
N SER A 23 4.21 -40.74 -25.29
CA SER A 23 5.06 -40.04 -24.33
C SER A 23 5.10 -38.57 -24.74
N ARG A 24 4.32 -37.74 -24.05
CA ARG A 24 4.36 -36.28 -24.20
C ARG A 24 5.81 -35.82 -24.00
N PRO A 25 6.40 -35.05 -24.92
CA PRO A 25 7.84 -34.79 -24.89
C PRO A 25 8.21 -34.04 -23.61
N ALA A 26 9.22 -34.54 -22.88
CA ALA A 26 9.73 -33.95 -21.64
C ALA A 26 10.11 -32.46 -21.77
N ALA A 27 10.42 -31.99 -23.00
CA ALA A 27 10.69 -30.60 -23.33
C ALA A 27 9.49 -29.65 -23.04
N ASP A 28 8.26 -30.13 -23.14
CA ASP A 28 7.04 -29.36 -22.89
C ASP A 28 6.79 -29.17 -21.38
N ASN A 29 7.36 -30.05 -20.54
CA ASN A 29 7.33 -29.92 -19.08
C ASN A 29 8.47 -29.04 -18.58
N THR A 30 9.69 -29.16 -19.13
CA THR A 30 10.81 -28.30 -18.72
C THR A 30 10.58 -26.83 -19.10
N ALA A 31 10.01 -26.54 -20.27
CA ALA A 31 9.64 -25.18 -20.65
C ALA A 31 8.55 -24.58 -19.73
N ARG A 32 7.56 -25.38 -19.32
CA ARG A 32 6.54 -24.96 -18.34
C ARG A 32 7.12 -24.73 -16.95
N ASP A 33 8.04 -25.59 -16.50
CA ASP A 33 8.69 -25.46 -15.19
C ASP A 33 9.56 -24.21 -15.12
N VAL A 34 10.33 -23.92 -16.18
CA VAL A 34 11.15 -22.70 -16.28
C VAL A 34 10.28 -21.45 -16.33
N THR A 35 9.17 -21.46 -17.08
CA THR A 35 8.23 -20.33 -17.15
C THR A 35 7.54 -20.10 -15.80
N THR A 36 7.17 -21.17 -15.10
CA THR A 36 6.52 -21.13 -13.78
C THR A 36 7.49 -20.62 -12.72
N ALA A 37 8.73 -21.13 -12.71
CA ALA A 37 9.78 -20.68 -11.79
C ALA A 37 10.14 -19.20 -12.02
N SER A 38 10.27 -18.76 -13.28
CA SER A 38 10.54 -17.36 -13.61
C SER A 38 9.41 -16.42 -13.17
N SER A 39 8.15 -16.83 -13.40
CA SER A 39 6.96 -16.09 -12.96
C SER A 39 6.88 -16.02 -11.43
N ALA A 40 7.24 -17.10 -10.72
CA ALA A 40 7.28 -17.15 -9.27
C ALA A 40 8.39 -16.26 -8.68
N ILE A 41 9.57 -16.22 -9.29
CA ILE A 41 10.65 -15.32 -8.86
C ILE A 41 10.24 -13.85 -9.09
N ALA A 42 9.62 -13.54 -10.23
CA ALA A 42 9.12 -12.20 -10.53
C ALA A 42 8.07 -11.74 -9.50
N SER A 43 7.15 -12.61 -9.10
CA SER A 43 6.15 -12.29 -8.07
C SER A 43 6.78 -12.05 -6.70
N VAL A 44 7.77 -12.86 -6.30
CA VAL A 44 8.52 -12.64 -5.05
C VAL A 44 9.21 -11.28 -5.06
N ARG A 45 9.86 -10.90 -6.18
CA ARG A 45 10.56 -9.62 -6.30
C ARG A 45 9.59 -8.44 -6.21
N ALA A 46 8.44 -8.55 -6.86
CA ALA A 46 7.37 -7.55 -6.77
C ALA A 46 6.86 -7.41 -5.32
N ASP A 47 6.59 -8.53 -4.64
CA ASP A 47 6.14 -8.55 -3.24
C ASP A 47 7.14 -7.86 -2.30
N VAL A 48 8.44 -8.13 -2.49
CA VAL A 48 9.51 -7.53 -1.69
C VAL A 48 9.63 -6.04 -1.96
N ALA A 49 9.56 -5.60 -3.23
CA ALA A 49 9.62 -4.19 -3.58
C ALA A 49 8.44 -3.41 -3.00
N ILE A 50 7.22 -3.95 -3.11
CA ILE A 50 6.00 -3.36 -2.54
C ILE A 50 6.12 -3.28 -1.01
N ALA A 51 6.58 -4.35 -0.37
CA ALA A 51 6.77 -4.36 1.07
C ALA A 51 7.84 -3.36 1.53
N GLY A 52 8.93 -3.22 0.78
CA GLY A 52 9.97 -2.22 1.01
C GLY A 52 9.43 -0.80 0.90
N LEU A 53 8.71 -0.48 -0.17
CA LEU A 53 8.04 0.82 -0.36
C LEU A 53 7.11 1.14 0.82
N ARG A 54 6.30 0.17 1.22
CA ARG A 54 5.37 0.27 2.34
C ARG A 54 6.08 0.60 3.66
N ILE A 55 7.18 -0.09 3.97
CA ILE A 55 7.96 0.15 5.18
C ILE A 55 8.62 1.53 5.14
N VAL A 56 9.25 1.90 4.01
CA VAL A 56 9.89 3.21 3.86
C VAL A 56 8.88 4.34 4.02
N LEU A 57 7.72 4.23 3.35
CA LEU A 57 6.66 5.22 3.46
C LEU A 57 6.10 5.29 4.88
N GLY A 58 5.84 4.13 5.52
CA GLY A 58 5.43 4.07 6.92
C GLY A 58 6.44 4.71 7.88
N PHE A 59 7.73 4.52 7.61
CA PHE A 59 8.79 5.16 8.37
C PHE A 59 8.80 6.68 8.21
N VAL A 60 8.49 7.23 7.03
CA VAL A 60 8.34 8.69 6.84
C VAL A 60 7.28 9.27 7.78
N PHE A 61 6.10 8.66 7.84
CA PHE A 61 5.02 9.09 8.73
C PHE A 61 5.37 8.89 10.22
N LEU A 62 5.91 7.73 10.57
CA LEU A 62 6.28 7.42 11.95
C LEU A 62 7.41 8.35 12.44
N TRP A 63 8.39 8.63 11.60
CA TRP A 63 9.48 9.54 11.95
C TRP A 63 8.97 10.97 12.17
N ALA A 64 8.09 11.45 11.30
CA ALA A 64 7.45 12.75 11.49
C ALA A 64 6.68 12.84 12.82
N PHE A 65 5.98 11.76 13.20
CA PHE A 65 5.36 11.67 14.52
C PHE A 65 6.40 11.74 15.65
N LEU A 66 7.47 10.95 15.58
CA LEU A 66 8.48 10.88 16.64
C LEU A 66 9.19 12.23 16.83
N ASP A 67 9.62 12.87 15.75
CA ASP A 67 10.25 14.19 15.83
C ASP A 67 9.27 15.25 16.38
N LYS A 68 8.00 15.24 15.96
CA LYS A 68 6.98 16.16 16.50
C LYS A 68 6.58 15.86 17.94
N ALA A 69 6.59 14.60 18.34
CA ALA A 69 6.26 14.18 19.69
C ALA A 69 7.34 14.64 20.67
N PHE A 70 8.61 14.43 20.33
CA PHE A 70 9.74 14.57 21.27
C PHE A 70 10.67 15.76 20.97
N GLY A 71 10.58 16.40 19.82
CA GLY A 71 11.42 17.55 19.44
C GLY A 71 12.89 17.18 19.25
N PHE A 72 13.20 16.23 18.37
CA PHE A 72 14.57 15.76 18.16
C PHE A 72 15.48 16.75 17.40
N GLY A 73 14.93 17.87 16.92
CA GLY A 73 15.69 18.91 16.24
C GLY A 73 15.78 18.75 14.72
N TYR A 74 15.00 17.85 14.12
CA TYR A 74 14.93 17.74 12.66
C TYR A 74 13.98 18.82 12.10
N ALA A 75 12.68 18.55 12.09
CA ALA A 75 11.68 19.55 11.72
C ALA A 75 11.16 20.30 12.96
N THR A 76 11.25 19.67 14.13
CA THR A 76 10.75 20.18 15.41
C THR A 76 11.93 20.49 16.31
N ALA A 77 12.13 21.76 16.64
CA ALA A 77 13.21 22.19 17.53
C ALA A 77 13.12 21.53 18.91
N GLY A 78 14.28 21.37 19.56
CA GLY A 78 14.36 20.85 20.94
C GLY A 78 13.53 21.68 21.93
N GLY A 79 12.80 21.00 22.82
CA GLY A 79 11.89 21.63 23.79
C GLY A 79 10.63 22.23 23.17
N LYS A 80 10.34 21.93 21.90
CA LYS A 80 9.08 22.25 21.21
C LYS A 80 8.32 20.98 20.81
N GLY A 81 8.66 19.83 21.42
CA GLY A 81 7.93 18.60 21.22
C GLY A 81 6.50 18.70 21.75
N TRP A 82 5.61 17.88 21.22
CA TRP A 82 4.22 17.82 21.69
C TRP A 82 4.11 17.44 23.17
N VAL A 83 4.99 16.55 23.64
CA VAL A 83 5.06 16.17 25.07
C VAL A 83 5.51 17.33 25.96
N ASP A 84 6.20 18.32 25.39
CA ASP A 84 6.65 19.55 26.06
C ASP A 84 5.60 20.68 25.97
N GLY A 85 4.39 20.38 25.46
CA GLY A 85 3.32 21.36 25.24
C GLY A 85 3.43 22.15 23.93
N GLY A 86 4.35 21.77 23.03
CA GLY A 86 4.40 22.30 21.67
C GLY A 86 3.19 21.88 20.84
N SER A 87 2.85 22.65 19.81
CA SER A 87 1.77 22.29 18.87
C SER A 87 2.35 21.73 17.56
N PRO A 88 2.03 20.47 17.20
CA PRO A 88 2.43 19.84 15.94
C PRO A 88 2.00 20.59 14.67
N THR A 89 0.84 21.25 14.69
CA THR A 89 0.25 21.93 13.53
C THR A 89 0.54 23.42 13.47
N GLN A 90 0.76 24.06 14.62
CA GLN A 90 0.97 25.52 14.72
C GLN A 90 2.04 26.01 13.75
N GLY A 91 3.21 25.38 13.74
CA GLY A 91 4.35 25.82 12.95
C GLY A 91 4.06 25.83 11.44
N PHE A 92 3.31 24.85 10.92
CA PHE A 92 3.00 24.77 9.49
C PHE A 92 1.77 25.62 9.15
N LEU A 93 0.66 25.43 9.87
CA LEU A 93 -0.62 26.05 9.52
C LEU A 93 -0.63 27.57 9.69
N SER A 94 0.13 28.13 10.65
CA SER A 94 0.23 29.59 10.82
C SER A 94 0.90 30.29 9.64
N HIS A 95 1.72 29.57 8.86
CA HIS A 95 2.43 30.09 7.67
C HIS A 95 1.73 29.76 6.35
N VAL A 96 0.46 29.33 6.39
CA VAL A 96 -0.34 29.17 5.18
C VAL A 96 -0.76 30.56 4.69
N HIS A 97 -0.06 31.09 3.69
CA HIS A 97 -0.24 32.46 3.19
C HIS A 97 -1.11 32.56 1.93
N VAL A 98 -1.23 31.47 1.17
CA VAL A 98 -1.82 31.46 -0.17
C VAL A 98 -2.82 30.32 -0.33
N GLY A 99 -3.71 30.46 -1.32
CA GLY A 99 -4.73 29.47 -1.63
C GLY A 99 -6.11 29.83 -1.07
N PRO A 100 -7.18 29.24 -1.64
CA PRO A 100 -8.56 29.60 -1.34
C PRO A 100 -8.97 29.30 0.10
N MET A 101 -8.29 28.36 0.77
CA MET A 101 -8.60 27.91 2.13
C MET A 101 -7.62 28.44 3.18
N ALA A 102 -6.71 29.36 2.82
CA ALA A 102 -5.63 29.80 3.69
C ALA A 102 -6.10 30.32 5.06
N GLY A 103 -7.12 31.18 5.07
CA GLY A 103 -7.69 31.71 6.31
C GLY A 103 -8.32 30.63 7.19
N TRP A 104 -8.99 29.64 6.61
CA TRP A 104 -9.63 28.57 7.35
C TRP A 104 -8.59 27.64 7.98
N LEU A 105 -7.55 27.27 7.23
CA LEU A 105 -6.46 26.41 7.69
C LEU A 105 -5.59 27.09 8.75
N ARG A 106 -5.30 28.40 8.61
CA ARG A 106 -4.65 29.19 9.68
C ARG A 106 -5.46 29.19 10.97
N GLY A 107 -6.80 29.19 10.86
CA GLY A 107 -7.69 29.13 12.02
C GLY A 107 -7.64 27.81 12.80
N TRP A 108 -7.02 26.75 12.24
CA TRP A 108 -6.80 25.47 12.94
C TRP A 108 -5.41 25.37 13.56
N ALA A 109 -4.51 26.31 13.27
CA ALA A 109 -3.16 26.30 13.79
C ALA A 109 -3.19 26.34 15.33
N GLY A 110 -2.60 25.33 15.96
CA GLY A 110 -2.53 25.28 17.42
C GLY A 110 -3.78 24.78 18.11
N GLU A 111 -4.84 24.46 17.37
CA GLU A 111 -6.07 23.95 17.95
C GLU A 111 -5.86 22.51 18.47
N PRO A 112 -6.23 22.20 19.73
CA PRO A 112 -5.96 20.90 20.33
C PRO A 112 -6.51 19.72 19.52
N TRP A 113 -7.71 19.87 18.96
CA TRP A 113 -8.32 18.82 18.15
C TRP A 113 -7.55 18.57 16.84
N ALA A 114 -6.99 19.62 16.23
CA ALA A 114 -6.21 19.52 15.01
C ALA A 114 -4.86 18.85 15.28
N ASP A 115 -4.23 19.21 16.39
CA ASP A 115 -2.98 18.57 16.86
C ASP A 115 -3.17 17.09 17.14
N TRP A 116 -4.23 16.71 17.87
CA TRP A 116 -4.57 15.30 18.12
C TRP A 116 -4.85 14.54 16.84
N LEU A 117 -5.68 15.08 15.95
CA LEU A 117 -6.02 14.42 14.68
C LEU A 117 -4.76 14.21 13.82
N PHE A 118 -3.91 15.22 13.72
CA PHE A 118 -2.68 15.16 12.95
C PHE A 118 -1.70 14.13 13.52
N MET A 119 -1.47 14.15 14.83
CA MET A 119 -0.56 13.19 15.48
C MET A 119 -1.08 11.76 15.44
N LEU A 120 -2.38 11.55 15.68
CA LEU A 120 -3.00 10.23 15.53
C LEU A 120 -2.93 9.75 14.09
N GLY A 121 -3.09 10.64 13.11
CA GLY A 121 -2.91 10.31 11.70
C GLY A 121 -1.48 9.87 11.39
N LEU A 122 -0.46 10.63 11.78
CA LEU A 122 0.94 10.27 11.56
C LEU A 122 1.30 8.92 12.21
N LEU A 123 0.92 8.74 13.49
CA LEU A 123 1.20 7.51 14.23
C LEU A 123 0.47 6.31 13.64
N SER A 124 -0.84 6.42 13.42
CA SER A 124 -1.65 5.31 12.92
C SER A 124 -1.24 4.89 11.52
N VAL A 125 -1.01 5.84 10.60
CA VAL A 125 -0.54 5.56 9.24
C VAL A 125 0.84 4.93 9.28
N GLY A 126 1.79 5.51 10.03
CA GLY A 126 3.15 4.99 10.14
C GLY A 126 3.20 3.56 10.68
N VAL A 127 2.51 3.29 11.79
CA VAL A 127 2.45 1.95 12.41
C VAL A 127 1.73 0.96 11.51
N ALA A 128 0.57 1.32 10.94
CA ALA A 128 -0.19 0.45 10.05
C ALA A 128 0.64 0.07 8.81
N LEU A 129 1.34 1.03 8.21
CA LEU A 129 2.21 0.80 7.06
C LEU A 129 3.47 0.02 7.42
N ILE A 130 4.05 0.13 8.61
CA ILE A 130 5.20 -0.70 8.98
C ILE A 130 4.76 -2.13 9.30
N LEU A 131 3.69 -2.28 10.08
CA LEU A 131 3.20 -3.59 10.54
C LEU A 131 2.44 -4.35 9.46
N GLY A 132 1.76 -3.67 8.54
CA GLY A 132 1.07 -4.32 7.41
C GLY A 132 -0.37 -4.59 7.70
N VAL A 133 -0.99 -3.78 8.55
CA VAL A 133 -2.31 -4.02 9.12
C VAL A 133 -3.21 -2.81 8.84
N GLY A 134 -4.45 -3.06 8.40
CA GLY A 134 -5.40 -1.99 8.10
C GLY A 134 -4.92 -1.05 7.00
N ILE A 135 -4.25 -1.58 5.97
CA ILE A 135 -3.57 -0.77 4.96
C ILE A 135 -4.54 0.15 4.22
N ARG A 136 -5.76 -0.31 3.95
CA ARG A 136 -6.79 0.52 3.28
C ARG A 136 -7.20 1.72 4.13
N LEU A 137 -7.32 1.55 5.44
CA LEU A 137 -7.65 2.65 6.35
C LEU A 137 -6.50 3.60 6.54
N ALA A 138 -5.29 3.07 6.69
CA ALA A 138 -4.08 3.88 6.74
C ALA A 138 -3.90 4.69 5.45
N ALA A 139 -4.15 4.09 4.29
CA ALA A 139 -4.09 4.78 3.02
C ALA A 139 -5.17 5.85 2.91
N LEU A 140 -6.42 5.57 3.30
CA LEU A 140 -7.49 6.57 3.30
C LEU A 140 -7.14 7.77 4.18
N ALA A 141 -6.73 7.52 5.43
CA ALA A 141 -6.37 8.58 6.38
C ALA A 141 -5.13 9.35 5.93
N GLY A 142 -4.09 8.66 5.49
CA GLY A 142 -2.85 9.27 5.01
C GLY A 142 -3.07 10.08 3.73
N THR A 143 -3.86 9.58 2.78
CA THR A 143 -4.22 10.32 1.56
C THR A 143 -5.01 11.58 1.89
N ALA A 144 -5.98 11.51 2.81
CA ALA A 144 -6.73 12.68 3.24
C ALA A 144 -5.81 13.73 3.89
N MET A 145 -4.87 13.30 4.75
CA MET A 145 -3.87 14.16 5.36
C MET A 145 -2.97 14.82 4.30
N MET A 146 -2.40 14.04 3.37
CA MET A 146 -1.54 14.56 2.30
C MET A 146 -2.30 15.53 1.38
N ALA A 147 -3.57 15.25 1.08
CA ALA A 147 -4.40 16.17 0.30
C ALA A 147 -4.61 17.51 1.03
N LEU A 148 -4.89 17.48 2.34
CA LEU A 148 -5.02 18.72 3.13
C LEU A 148 -3.70 19.50 3.18
N MET A 149 -2.56 18.82 3.32
CA MET A 149 -1.26 19.49 3.32
C MET A 149 -0.91 20.07 1.94
N TRP A 150 -1.25 19.38 0.85
CA TRP A 150 -1.14 19.92 -0.50
C TRP A 150 -1.99 21.18 -0.70
N ILE A 151 -3.23 21.18 -0.20
CA ILE A 151 -4.10 22.36 -0.22
C ILE A 151 -3.51 23.51 0.60
N ALA A 152 -2.88 23.20 1.74
CA ALA A 152 -2.24 24.19 2.61
C ALA A 152 -0.98 24.80 2.00
N GLU A 153 -0.16 24.01 1.31
CA GLU A 153 1.03 24.51 0.60
C GLU A 153 0.66 25.27 -0.68
N TRP A 154 -0.46 24.88 -1.31
CA TRP A 154 -1.00 25.45 -2.55
C TRP A 154 0.05 25.66 -3.65
N PRO A 155 0.66 24.58 -4.18
CA PRO A 155 1.72 24.65 -5.19
C PRO A 155 1.42 25.48 -6.45
N PRO A 156 0.16 25.66 -6.92
CA PRO A 156 -0.13 26.54 -8.06
C PRO A 156 0.26 28.02 -7.86
N ALA A 157 0.33 28.50 -6.62
CA ALA A 157 0.74 29.88 -6.36
C ALA A 157 2.23 30.08 -6.65
N LYS A 158 2.54 31.14 -7.39
CA LYS A 158 3.92 31.56 -7.69
C LYS A 158 4.46 32.59 -6.69
N HIS A 159 3.57 33.36 -6.08
CA HIS A 159 3.89 34.42 -5.14
C HIS A 159 3.02 34.30 -3.89
N LEU A 160 3.61 34.63 -2.75
CA LEU A 160 2.93 34.81 -1.47
C LEU A 160 2.11 36.10 -1.47
N ASP A 161 1.25 36.25 -0.47
CA ASP A 161 0.55 37.50 -0.13
C ASP A 161 1.51 38.70 0.03
N THR A 162 2.74 38.45 0.48
CA THR A 162 3.83 39.42 0.61
C THR A 162 4.57 39.74 -0.70
N GLY A 163 4.21 39.10 -1.82
CA GLY A 163 4.86 39.26 -3.12
C GLY A 163 6.13 38.42 -3.33
N ARG A 164 6.68 37.81 -2.28
CA ARG A 164 7.83 36.89 -2.37
C ARG A 164 7.45 35.62 -3.13
N ALA A 165 8.38 35.03 -3.89
CA ALA A 165 8.15 33.76 -4.56
C ALA A 165 7.87 32.62 -3.56
N THR A 166 6.95 31.72 -3.90
CA THR A 166 6.59 30.52 -3.10
C THR A 166 7.67 29.43 -3.15
N SER A 167 8.59 29.51 -4.09
CA SER A 167 9.57 28.46 -4.41
C SER A 167 8.94 27.13 -4.83
N SER A 168 7.68 27.14 -5.26
CA SER A 168 7.02 25.96 -5.86
C SER A 168 7.77 25.50 -7.11
N THR A 169 8.17 24.23 -7.13
CA THR A 169 8.89 23.61 -8.26
C THR A 169 7.95 23.06 -9.32
N ASN A 170 6.70 22.78 -8.98
CA ASN A 170 5.69 22.23 -9.86
C ASN A 170 4.29 22.65 -9.38
N PRO A 171 3.41 23.17 -10.26
CA PRO A 171 2.09 23.66 -9.85
C PRO A 171 1.11 22.57 -9.40
N PHE A 172 1.39 21.29 -9.66
CA PHE A 172 0.48 20.19 -9.34
C PHE A 172 1.11 19.13 -8.43
N THR A 173 2.35 18.74 -8.71
CA THR A 173 2.95 17.56 -8.07
C THR A 173 4.08 17.95 -7.14
N ASP A 174 3.87 17.73 -5.85
CA ASP A 174 4.88 17.77 -4.82
C ASP A 174 5.02 16.39 -4.14
N TYR A 175 5.76 16.33 -3.03
CA TYR A 175 5.92 15.11 -2.26
C TYR A 175 4.61 14.63 -1.62
N HIS A 176 3.66 15.52 -1.29
CA HIS A 176 2.34 15.11 -0.78
C HIS A 176 1.57 14.30 -1.81
N VAL A 177 1.55 14.73 -3.07
CA VAL A 177 0.90 13.98 -4.16
C VAL A 177 1.58 12.64 -4.39
N VAL A 178 2.92 12.60 -4.35
CA VAL A 178 3.68 11.34 -4.48
C VAL A 178 3.37 10.39 -3.33
N TYR A 179 3.30 10.87 -2.10
CA TYR A 179 2.94 10.04 -0.95
C TYR A 179 1.48 9.59 -1.00
N ALA A 180 0.55 10.49 -1.32
CA ALA A 180 -0.88 10.17 -1.46
C ALA A 180 -1.14 9.10 -2.52
N THR A 181 -0.52 9.22 -3.69
CA THR A 181 -0.65 8.23 -4.78
C THR A 181 0.04 6.91 -4.44
N SER A 182 1.18 6.96 -3.74
CA SER A 182 1.85 5.75 -3.23
C SER A 182 0.99 5.01 -2.21
N LEU A 183 0.31 5.73 -1.30
CA LEU A 183 -0.65 5.14 -0.35
C LEU A 183 -1.82 4.48 -1.07
N ILE A 184 -2.42 5.15 -2.06
CA ILE A 184 -3.52 4.60 -2.87
C ILE A 184 -3.06 3.35 -3.62
N ALA A 185 -1.88 3.41 -4.24
CA ALA A 185 -1.29 2.26 -4.90
C ALA A 185 -1.13 1.12 -3.89
N LEU A 186 -0.47 1.33 -2.75
CA LEU A 186 -0.32 0.32 -1.70
C LEU A 186 -1.68 -0.26 -1.25
N ALA A 187 -2.73 0.54 -1.09
CA ALA A 187 -4.06 0.00 -0.76
C ALA A 187 -4.68 -0.86 -1.86
N ALA A 188 -4.36 -0.58 -3.13
CA ALA A 188 -4.84 -1.34 -4.28
C ALA A 188 -4.08 -2.66 -4.49
N ILE A 189 -2.76 -2.68 -4.27
CA ILE A 189 -1.89 -3.84 -4.55
C ILE A 189 -1.43 -4.60 -3.31
N ALA A 190 -1.31 -3.98 -2.14
CA ALA A 190 -0.76 -4.61 -0.94
C ALA A 190 -1.82 -5.46 -0.21
N VAL A 191 -2.25 -6.55 -0.83
CA VAL A 191 -2.97 -7.62 -0.13
C VAL A 191 -1.94 -8.68 0.30
N GLY A 192 -1.66 -8.74 1.60
CA GLY A 192 -0.88 -9.83 2.19
C GLY A 192 0.63 -9.81 1.90
N SER A 193 1.24 -8.61 1.83
CA SER A 193 2.68 -8.47 1.59
C SER A 193 3.53 -9.28 2.57
N ARG A 194 4.53 -10.01 2.07
CA ARG A 194 5.31 -11.03 2.80
C ARG A 194 6.06 -10.53 4.03
N LEU A 195 6.40 -9.25 4.09
CA LEU A 195 7.12 -8.65 5.22
C LEU A 195 6.12 -7.86 6.06
N GLY A 196 5.42 -8.49 7.02
CA GLY A 196 4.49 -7.82 7.92
C GLY A 196 3.52 -8.78 8.63
N LEU A 197 2.79 -8.26 9.60
CA LEU A 197 1.73 -8.95 10.35
C LEU A 197 0.39 -9.02 9.59
N GLY A 198 0.33 -8.54 8.33
CA GLY A 198 -0.89 -8.54 7.53
C GLY A 198 -1.53 -9.92 7.34
N ALA A 199 -0.72 -10.97 7.24
CA ALA A 199 -1.23 -12.34 7.16
C ALA A 199 -1.90 -12.80 8.48
N VAL A 200 -1.44 -12.31 9.63
CA VAL A 200 -2.06 -12.58 10.94
C VAL A 200 -3.32 -11.72 11.10
N TRP A 201 -3.25 -10.45 10.73
CA TRP A 201 -4.38 -9.52 10.74
C TRP A 201 -5.55 -10.02 9.89
N ALA A 202 -5.28 -10.51 8.68
CA ALA A 202 -6.29 -11.04 7.77
C ALA A 202 -6.99 -12.31 8.30
N ARG A 203 -6.42 -13.01 9.30
CA ARG A 203 -7.04 -14.18 9.93
C ARG A 203 -8.05 -13.80 11.02
N LEU A 204 -8.03 -12.56 11.52
CA LEU A 204 -8.94 -12.12 12.57
C LEU A 204 -10.41 -12.23 12.10
N PRO A 205 -11.33 -12.77 12.92
CA PRO A 205 -12.73 -12.97 12.51
C PRO A 205 -13.42 -11.69 12.03
N ILE A 206 -13.11 -10.55 12.65
CA ILE A 206 -13.67 -9.24 12.26
C ILE A 206 -13.19 -8.79 10.89
N VAL A 207 -11.91 -8.98 10.57
CA VAL A 207 -11.30 -8.62 9.26
C VAL A 207 -11.78 -9.55 8.16
N ARG A 208 -11.93 -10.85 8.46
CA ARG A 208 -12.51 -11.83 7.53
C ARG A 208 -13.95 -11.48 7.16
N ARG A 209 -14.75 -11.00 8.12
CA ARG A 209 -16.12 -10.53 7.88
C ARG A 209 -16.16 -9.19 7.15
N ASN A 210 -15.17 -8.33 7.39
CA ASN A 210 -15.08 -6.98 6.85
C ASN A 210 -13.82 -6.79 6.00
N ARG A 211 -13.86 -7.21 4.72
CA ARG A 211 -12.67 -7.14 3.83
C ARG A 211 -12.13 -5.72 3.60
N TRP A 212 -12.87 -4.68 3.95
CA TRP A 212 -12.39 -3.30 3.90
C TRP A 212 -11.35 -2.96 4.99
N LEU A 213 -11.25 -3.79 6.05
CA LEU A 213 -10.26 -3.67 7.12
C LEU A 213 -8.88 -4.23 6.77
N LEU A 214 -8.69 -4.74 5.55
CA LEU A 214 -7.39 -5.23 5.08
C LEU A 214 -6.38 -4.08 4.92
#